data_AF-A0A842KLK5-F1
#
_entry.id   AF-A0A842KLK5-F1
#
_cell.length_a   1.000
_cell.length_b   1.000
_cell.length_c   1.000
_cell.angle_alpha   90.00
_cell.angle_beta   90.00
_cell.angle_gamma   90.00
#
_symmetry.space_group_name_H-M   'P 1'
#
loop_
_entity.id
_entity.type
_entity.pdbx_description
1 polymer ?
#
loop_
_entity_poly.entity_id
_entity_poly.type
_entity_poly.pdbx_seq_one_letter_code
_entity_poly.pdbx_strand_id
1 'polypeptide(L)'
;VNSVLNPMPWDHSPITVYIDNINVPEHYSPTYIKQVENALDYWENGGNRKLKYDPKFSLADTENEADIYIMWVENLEEYAGVKKGVAGIARPYEVNGKYMRVNIILEVGNYQGYSWKQYGDANMLELVKHELGHALGLGHSNDRRDIMYPTYEQKDNIDPLLVNRTRPLIYLFVIVSLILAALSGINWLRYRRKRRVLEDEFL
;
A
#
# COMPACT_ATOMS: atom_id res chain seq x y z
N VAL A 1 -20.85 -2.96 -14.49
CA VAL A 1 -21.67 -3.70 -13.49
C VAL A 1 -20.71 -4.24 -12.47
N ASN A 2 -20.83 -3.88 -11.19
CA ASN A 2 -20.00 -4.49 -10.14
C ASN A 2 -20.44 -5.94 -10.00
N SER A 3 -19.51 -6.88 -9.84
CA SER A 3 -19.86 -8.21 -9.36
C SER A 3 -20.26 -8.07 -7.89
N VAL A 4 -21.50 -8.35 -7.53
CA VAL A 4 -21.87 -8.57 -6.13
C VAL A 4 -21.49 -10.03 -5.83
N LEU A 5 -20.66 -10.25 -4.81
CA LEU A 5 -20.25 -11.60 -4.40
C LEU A 5 -21.35 -12.25 -3.58
N ASN A 6 -21.83 -11.53 -2.56
CA ASN A 6 -22.91 -11.95 -1.69
C ASN A 6 -23.77 -10.73 -1.31
N PRO A 7 -25.03 -10.62 -1.78
CA PRO A 7 -25.84 -9.41 -1.56
C PRO A 7 -26.27 -9.18 -0.11
N MET A 8 -26.22 -10.20 0.74
CA MET A 8 -26.60 -10.13 2.14
C MET A 8 -25.80 -11.17 2.93
N PRO A 9 -24.49 -10.93 3.12
CA PRO A 9 -23.59 -11.93 3.69
C PRO A 9 -23.83 -12.17 5.18
N TRP A 10 -24.23 -11.14 5.91
CA TRP A 10 -24.55 -11.21 7.33
C TRP A 10 -26.06 -11.42 7.54
N ASP A 11 -26.45 -12.04 8.65
CA ASP A 11 -27.84 -12.23 9.06
C ASP A 11 -28.20 -11.47 10.35
N HIS A 12 -27.25 -10.73 10.90
CA HIS A 12 -27.43 -9.85 12.05
C HIS A 12 -26.81 -8.47 11.84
N SER A 13 -27.14 -7.59 12.77
CA SER A 13 -26.63 -6.22 12.87
C SER A 13 -26.68 -5.79 14.35
N PRO A 14 -25.65 -5.14 14.90
CA PRO A 14 -24.40 -4.76 14.24
C PRO A 14 -23.49 -5.97 13.92
N ILE A 15 -22.53 -5.73 13.03
CA ILE A 15 -21.41 -6.62 12.72
C ILE A 15 -20.25 -6.25 13.66
N THR A 16 -19.75 -7.20 14.44
CA THR A 16 -18.66 -6.97 15.39
C THR A 16 -17.30 -6.98 14.69
N VAL A 17 -16.43 -6.03 15.04
CA VAL A 17 -15.11 -5.85 14.42
C VAL A 17 -14.04 -5.83 15.50
N TYR A 18 -13.03 -6.68 15.38
CA TYR A 18 -11.83 -6.62 16.21
C TYR A 18 -10.63 -6.15 15.37
N ILE A 19 -9.92 -5.16 15.89
CA ILE A 19 -8.72 -4.59 15.28
C ILE A 19 -7.53 -5.09 16.07
N ASP A 20 -6.69 -5.92 15.47
CA ASP A 20 -5.51 -6.44 16.17
C ASP A 20 -4.51 -5.30 16.42
N ASN A 21 -4.33 -4.93 17.68
CA ASN A 21 -3.32 -3.97 18.12
C ASN A 21 -2.27 -4.62 19.04
N ILE A 22 -2.29 -5.95 19.15
CA ILE A 22 -1.41 -6.75 20.01
C ILE A 22 -0.36 -7.46 19.13
N ASN A 23 -0.81 -8.20 18.12
CA ASN A 23 0.04 -8.96 17.21
C ASN A 23 0.32 -8.14 15.94
N VAL A 24 1.14 -7.11 16.09
CA VAL A 24 1.46 -6.17 15.02
C VAL A 24 2.88 -6.40 14.46
N PRO A 25 3.10 -6.19 13.15
CA PRO A 25 4.41 -6.28 12.52
C PRO A 25 5.34 -5.12 12.97
N GLU A 26 6.65 -5.27 12.72
CA GLU A 26 7.70 -4.33 13.14
C GLU A 26 7.40 -2.89 12.70
N HIS A 27 6.96 -2.73 11.46
CA HIS A 27 6.67 -1.43 10.88
C HIS A 27 5.19 -1.07 10.88
N TYR A 28 4.43 -1.60 11.84
CA TYR A 28 3.05 -1.16 12.05
C TYR A 28 2.97 0.31 12.50
N SER A 29 1.94 1.03 12.06
CA SER A 29 1.61 2.36 12.58
C SER A 29 0.34 2.30 13.44
N PRO A 30 0.37 2.78 14.70
CA PRO A 30 -0.84 2.89 15.53
C PRO A 30 -1.92 3.79 14.94
N THR A 31 -1.58 4.69 14.00
CA THR A 31 -2.55 5.55 13.31
C THR A 31 -3.54 4.76 12.44
N TYR A 32 -3.21 3.52 12.08
CA TYR A 32 -4.07 2.67 11.26
C TYR A 32 -5.38 2.29 11.93
N ILE A 33 -5.42 2.21 13.27
CA ILE A 33 -6.66 2.01 14.03
C ILE A 33 -7.69 3.07 13.64
N LYS A 34 -7.25 4.33 13.57
CA LYS A 34 -8.15 5.43 13.18
C LYS A 34 -8.63 5.30 11.74
N GLN A 35 -7.80 4.75 10.85
CA GLN A 35 -8.19 4.54 9.45
C GLN A 35 -9.23 3.43 9.32
N VAL A 36 -9.16 2.39 10.15
CA VAL A 36 -10.23 1.39 10.25
C VAL A 36 -11.53 2.02 10.73
N GLU A 37 -11.51 2.77 11.84
CA GLU A 37 -12.71 3.44 12.35
C GLU A 37 -13.35 4.35 11.29
N ASN A 38 -12.55 5.13 10.56
CA ASN A 38 -13.01 6.01 9.50
C ASN A 38 -13.60 5.21 8.31
N ALA A 39 -13.07 4.01 8.03
CA ALA A 39 -13.59 3.15 6.99
C ALA A 39 -14.92 2.48 7.39
N LEU A 40 -15.07 2.09 8.67
CA LEU A 40 -16.35 1.63 9.22
C LEU A 40 -17.40 2.74 9.09
N ASP A 41 -17.09 3.95 9.55
CA ASP A 41 -17.97 5.13 9.44
C ASP A 41 -18.35 5.41 7.97
N TYR A 42 -17.41 5.33 7.04
CA TYR A 42 -17.69 5.46 5.60
C TYR A 42 -18.77 4.49 5.13
N TRP A 43 -18.70 3.21 5.52
CA TRP A 43 -19.68 2.20 5.14
C TRP A 43 -21.03 2.36 5.87
N GLU A 44 -21.04 2.76 7.14
CA GLU A 44 -22.28 3.07 7.87
C GLU A 44 -23.03 4.28 7.29
N ASN A 45 -22.30 5.23 6.68
CA ASN A 45 -22.86 6.42 6.02
C ASN A 45 -23.15 6.20 4.52
N GLY A 46 -23.38 4.94 4.13
CA GLY A 46 -23.84 4.57 2.80
C GLY A 46 -22.74 4.28 1.79
N GLY A 47 -21.45 4.37 2.18
CA GLY A 47 -20.30 3.93 1.40
C GLY A 47 -20.33 4.35 -0.07
N ASN A 48 -20.19 3.38 -0.97
CA ASN A 48 -20.30 3.60 -2.42
C ASN A 48 -21.74 3.49 -2.95
N ARG A 49 -22.74 3.37 -2.06
CA ARG A 49 -24.18 3.26 -2.33
C ARG A 49 -24.59 2.04 -3.15
N LYS A 50 -23.80 0.96 -3.10
CA LYS A 50 -24.07 -0.29 -3.85
C LYS A 50 -24.45 -1.48 -2.97
N LEU A 51 -24.38 -1.33 -1.65
CA LEU A 51 -24.92 -2.34 -0.73
C LEU A 51 -26.44 -2.40 -0.80
N LYS A 52 -27.01 -3.58 -0.57
CA LYS A 52 -28.47 -3.79 -0.51
C LYS A 52 -29.05 -3.63 0.89
N TYR A 53 -28.20 -3.36 1.86
CA TYR A 53 -28.54 -3.19 3.27
C TYR A 53 -27.64 -2.10 3.85
N ASP A 54 -28.05 -1.52 4.97
CA ASP A 54 -27.29 -0.50 5.69
C ASP A 54 -26.47 -1.19 6.79
N PRO A 55 -25.14 -1.34 6.64
CA PRO A 55 -24.32 -1.98 7.65
C PRO A 55 -24.24 -1.11 8.91
N LYS A 56 -24.14 -1.78 10.06
CA LYS A 56 -23.78 -1.17 11.34
C LYS A 56 -22.68 -1.99 11.97
N PHE A 57 -21.77 -1.33 12.67
CA PHE A 57 -20.62 -1.96 13.31
C PHE A 57 -20.57 -1.66 14.80
N SER A 58 -19.93 -2.58 15.52
CA SER A 58 -19.51 -2.36 16.91
C SER A 58 -18.12 -2.95 17.09
N LEU A 59 -17.25 -2.26 17.81
CA LEU A 59 -15.94 -2.81 18.12
C LEU A 59 -16.08 -3.92 19.17
N ALA A 60 -15.44 -5.06 18.91
CA ALA A 60 -15.31 -6.15 19.86
C ALA A 60 -14.07 -5.94 20.75
N ASP A 61 -14.13 -6.41 21.99
CA ASP A 61 -12.99 -6.36 22.92
C ASP A 61 -11.99 -7.48 22.64
N THR A 62 -12.45 -8.59 22.06
CA THR A 62 -11.64 -9.77 21.78
C THR A 62 -11.85 -10.31 20.36
N GLU A 63 -10.84 -10.99 19.82
CA GLU A 63 -10.89 -11.62 18.50
C GLU A 63 -12.02 -12.65 18.35
N ASN A 64 -12.31 -13.41 19.40
CA ASN A 64 -13.28 -14.51 19.35
C ASN A 64 -14.74 -14.04 19.27
N GLU A 65 -15.00 -12.79 19.65
CA GLU A 65 -16.32 -12.16 19.60
C GLU A 65 -16.57 -11.43 18.28
N ALA A 66 -15.55 -11.34 17.41
CA ALA A 66 -15.59 -10.56 16.19
C ALA A 66 -16.04 -11.38 14.98
N ASP A 67 -17.00 -10.83 14.25
CA ASP A 67 -17.35 -11.28 12.91
C ASP A 67 -16.25 -10.93 11.90
N ILE A 68 -15.69 -9.73 12.04
CA ILE A 68 -14.59 -9.24 11.19
C ILE A 68 -13.35 -9.08 12.06
N TYR A 69 -12.31 -9.85 11.73
CA TYR A 69 -11.00 -9.74 12.35
C TYR A 69 -10.04 -9.03 11.40
N ILE A 70 -9.47 -7.91 11.83
CA ILE A 70 -8.53 -7.11 11.05
C ILE A 70 -7.13 -7.29 11.64
N MET A 71 -6.20 -7.73 10.80
CA MET A 71 -4.81 -7.98 11.17
C MET A 71 -3.82 -7.42 10.16
N TRP A 72 -2.56 -7.30 10.59
CA TRP A 72 -1.52 -6.59 9.88
C TRP A 72 -0.33 -7.51 9.59
N VAL A 73 0.30 -7.33 8.42
CA VAL A 73 1.47 -8.12 8.02
C VAL A 73 2.55 -7.24 7.39
N GLU A 74 3.81 -7.64 7.52
CA GLU A 74 4.94 -7.01 6.82
C GLU A 74 4.87 -7.24 5.31
N ASN A 75 4.51 -8.47 4.92
CA ASN A 75 4.50 -8.91 3.53
C ASN A 75 3.34 -9.86 3.30
N LEU A 76 2.35 -9.38 2.56
CA LEU A 76 1.14 -10.17 2.30
C LEU A 76 1.37 -11.32 1.32
N GLU A 77 2.31 -11.15 0.38
CA GLU A 77 2.67 -12.18 -0.59
C GLU A 77 3.25 -13.41 0.11
N GLU A 78 4.16 -13.19 1.05
CA GLU A 78 4.77 -14.25 1.87
C GLU A 78 3.77 -14.87 2.83
N TYR A 79 3.00 -14.04 3.56
CA TYR A 79 2.05 -14.52 4.55
C TYR A 79 0.90 -15.32 3.94
N ALA A 80 0.36 -14.86 2.81
CA ALA A 80 -0.92 -15.30 2.30
C ALA A 80 -0.82 -16.03 0.95
N GLY A 81 0.37 -16.11 0.34
CA GLY A 81 0.60 -16.74 -0.97
C GLY A 81 -0.07 -16.00 -2.13
N VAL A 82 -0.34 -14.70 -1.98
CA VAL A 82 -1.03 -13.91 -2.99
C VAL A 82 -0.08 -13.40 -4.07
N LYS A 83 -0.64 -12.99 -5.21
CA LYS A 83 0.14 -12.42 -6.32
C LYS A 83 0.83 -11.13 -5.89
N LYS A 84 1.97 -10.87 -6.52
CA LYS A 84 2.71 -9.62 -6.34
C LYS A 84 1.84 -8.40 -6.62
N GLY A 85 1.86 -7.43 -5.71
CA GLY A 85 1.11 -6.17 -5.85
C GLY A 85 -0.22 -6.11 -5.09
N VAL A 86 -0.65 -7.19 -4.45
CA VAL A 86 -1.84 -7.18 -3.57
C VAL A 86 -1.41 -6.66 -2.19
N ALA A 87 -2.08 -5.63 -1.69
CA ALA A 87 -1.78 -5.00 -0.40
C ALA A 87 -2.78 -5.37 0.71
N GLY A 88 -3.95 -5.89 0.35
CA GLY A 88 -4.97 -6.35 1.29
C GLY A 88 -5.78 -7.50 0.72
N ILE A 89 -6.38 -8.29 1.61
CA ILE A 89 -7.38 -9.30 1.25
C ILE A 89 -8.43 -9.43 2.37
N ALA A 90 -9.68 -9.63 1.97
CA ALA A 90 -10.75 -10.14 2.82
C ALA A 90 -11.02 -11.62 2.54
N ARG A 91 -10.92 -12.47 3.57
CA ARG A 91 -11.15 -13.92 3.50
C ARG A 91 -12.39 -14.30 4.30
N PRO A 92 -13.57 -14.45 3.66
CA PRO A 92 -14.75 -14.93 4.34
C PRO A 92 -14.66 -16.44 4.62
N TYR A 93 -15.10 -16.83 5.81
CA TYR A 93 -15.55 -18.18 6.13
C TYR A 93 -17.07 -18.22 6.02
N GLU A 94 -17.58 -18.95 5.04
CA GLU A 94 -19.00 -18.96 4.68
C GLU A 94 -19.64 -20.31 4.99
N VAL A 95 -20.84 -20.28 5.56
CA VAL A 95 -21.70 -21.44 5.78
C VAL A 95 -23.09 -21.11 5.24
N ASN A 96 -23.62 -21.95 4.36
CA ASN A 96 -24.97 -21.80 3.78
C ASN A 96 -25.26 -20.42 3.15
N GLY A 97 -24.30 -19.81 2.47
CA GLY A 97 -24.51 -18.48 1.86
C GLY A 97 -24.33 -17.32 2.82
N LYS A 98 -23.92 -17.56 4.07
CA LYS A 98 -23.73 -16.54 5.10
C LYS A 98 -22.30 -16.52 5.63
N TYR A 99 -21.75 -15.33 5.80
CA TYR A 99 -20.46 -15.17 6.44
C TYR A 99 -20.61 -15.45 7.93
N MET A 100 -19.81 -16.40 8.41
CA MET A 100 -19.66 -16.68 9.83
C MET A 100 -18.49 -15.91 10.43
N ARG A 101 -17.49 -15.58 9.60
CA ARG A 101 -16.34 -14.76 9.96
C ARG A 101 -15.67 -14.22 8.70
N VAL A 102 -15.03 -13.05 8.77
CA VAL A 102 -14.14 -12.53 7.72
C VAL A 102 -12.82 -12.10 8.35
N ASN A 103 -11.73 -12.66 7.85
CA ASN A 103 -10.39 -12.17 8.20
C ASN A 103 -9.92 -11.18 7.14
N ILE A 104 -9.69 -9.93 7.54
CA ILE A 104 -9.08 -8.89 6.71
C ILE A 104 -7.60 -8.82 7.07
N ILE A 105 -6.74 -9.04 6.09
CA ILE A 105 -5.28 -9.07 6.27
C ILE A 105 -4.69 -7.94 5.44
N LEU A 106 -3.97 -7.03 6.09
CA LEU A 106 -3.49 -5.79 5.49
C LEU A 106 -1.96 -5.71 5.58
N GLU A 107 -1.31 -5.49 4.44
CA GLU A 107 0.11 -5.18 4.39
C GLU A 107 0.35 -3.77 4.91
N VAL A 108 1.36 -3.56 5.76
CA VAL A 108 1.65 -2.23 6.37
C VAL A 108 2.61 -1.38 5.55
N GLY A 109 3.18 -1.93 4.49
CA GLY A 109 4.13 -1.26 3.64
C GLY A 109 4.74 -2.20 2.60
N ASN A 110 5.66 -1.68 1.81
CA ASN A 110 6.33 -2.48 0.79
C ASN A 110 7.76 -1.98 0.52
N TYR A 111 8.56 -2.83 -0.11
CA TYR A 111 9.85 -2.41 -0.65
C TYR A 111 9.67 -1.59 -1.93
N GLN A 112 10.19 -0.35 -1.91
CA GLN A 112 10.31 0.50 -3.08
C GLN A 112 11.80 0.65 -3.42
N GLY A 113 12.25 -0.12 -4.42
CA GLY A 113 13.68 -0.26 -4.71
C GLY A 113 14.37 -1.08 -3.61
N TYR A 114 15.30 -0.46 -2.87
CA TYR A 114 16.03 -1.08 -1.76
C TYR A 114 15.55 -0.61 -0.38
N SER A 115 14.56 0.29 -0.34
CA SER A 115 14.07 0.85 0.92
C SER A 115 12.67 0.34 1.18
N TRP A 116 12.46 -0.20 2.38
CA TRP A 116 11.13 -0.49 2.88
C TRP A 116 10.40 0.83 3.15
N LYS A 117 9.13 0.92 2.76
CA LYS A 117 8.28 2.09 2.97
C LYS A 117 6.93 1.70 3.56
N GLN A 118 6.59 2.36 4.67
CA GLN A 118 5.31 2.27 5.33
C GLN A 118 4.21 2.91 4.47
N TYR A 119 3.01 2.33 4.48
CA TYR A 119 1.85 2.98 3.88
C TYR A 119 1.41 4.18 4.73
N GLY A 120 1.11 5.30 4.06
CA GLY A 120 0.53 6.46 4.73
C GLY A 120 -0.93 6.22 5.12
N ASP A 121 -1.43 7.02 6.06
CA ASP A 121 -2.81 6.92 6.57
C ASP A 121 -3.87 6.96 5.46
N ALA A 122 -3.70 7.82 4.45
CA ALA A 122 -4.64 7.91 3.33
C ALA A 122 -4.68 6.61 2.50
N ASN A 123 -3.53 6.00 2.24
CA ASN A 123 -3.45 4.73 1.51
C ASN A 123 -4.09 3.61 2.34
N MET A 124 -3.81 3.58 3.66
CA MET A 124 -4.42 2.60 4.55
C MET A 124 -5.93 2.75 4.64
N LEU A 125 -6.44 3.98 4.71
CA LEU A 125 -7.88 4.25 4.72
C LEU A 125 -8.57 3.71 3.45
N GLU A 126 -8.02 4.00 2.27
CA GLU A 126 -8.60 3.52 1.01
C GLU A 126 -8.51 1.99 0.90
N LEU A 127 -7.41 1.39 1.35
CA LEU A 127 -7.24 -0.06 1.39
C LEU A 127 -8.28 -0.72 2.31
N VAL A 128 -8.43 -0.23 3.54
CA VAL A 128 -9.39 -0.79 4.50
C VAL A 128 -10.82 -0.64 3.99
N LYS A 129 -11.19 0.49 3.38
CA LYS A 129 -12.52 0.65 2.76
C LYS A 129 -12.77 -0.41 1.69
N HIS A 130 -11.77 -0.71 0.84
CA HIS A 130 -11.87 -1.72 -0.19
C HIS A 130 -12.10 -3.12 0.40
N GLU A 131 -11.25 -3.54 1.34
CA GLU A 131 -11.36 -4.87 1.94
C GLU A 131 -12.63 -5.02 2.81
N LEU A 132 -13.05 -3.96 3.50
CA LEU A 132 -14.36 -3.95 4.17
C LEU A 132 -15.52 -4.11 3.17
N GLY A 133 -15.42 -3.52 1.98
CA GLY A 133 -16.42 -3.73 0.93
C GLY A 133 -16.56 -5.21 0.56
N HIS A 134 -15.45 -5.95 0.48
CA HIS A 134 -15.47 -7.40 0.31
C HIS A 134 -16.09 -8.14 1.50
N ALA A 135 -15.77 -7.72 2.74
CA ALA A 135 -16.38 -8.25 3.96
C ALA A 135 -17.90 -7.98 4.04
N LEU A 136 -18.38 -6.95 3.34
CA LEU A 136 -19.81 -6.62 3.18
C LEU A 136 -20.45 -7.25 1.94
N GLY A 137 -19.70 -8.09 1.21
CA GLY A 137 -20.22 -8.89 0.10
C GLY A 137 -20.16 -8.22 -1.28
N LEU A 138 -19.51 -7.06 -1.39
CA LEU A 138 -19.21 -6.45 -2.69
C LEU A 138 -18.02 -7.16 -3.34
N GLY A 139 -18.08 -7.34 -4.64
CA GLY A 139 -16.91 -7.68 -5.45
C GLY A 139 -16.35 -6.45 -6.15
N HIS A 140 -15.37 -6.69 -7.01
CA HIS A 140 -14.72 -5.62 -7.75
C HIS A 140 -15.69 -4.86 -8.68
N SER A 141 -15.42 -3.57 -8.83
CA SER A 141 -16.04 -2.66 -9.79
C SER A 141 -15.18 -2.53 -11.05
N ASN A 142 -15.84 -2.25 -12.18
CA ASN A 142 -15.16 -1.83 -13.42
C ASN A 142 -15.10 -0.30 -13.57
N ASP A 143 -15.77 0.46 -12.69
CA ASP A 143 -15.68 1.93 -12.67
C ASP A 143 -14.48 2.36 -11.82
N ARG A 144 -13.51 3.03 -12.45
CA ARG A 144 -12.27 3.52 -11.81
C ARG A 144 -12.48 4.50 -10.67
N ARG A 145 -13.68 5.08 -10.54
CA ARG A 145 -14.02 6.02 -9.46
C ARG A 145 -14.70 5.34 -8.27
N ASP A 146 -14.96 4.04 -8.37
CA ASP A 146 -15.53 3.26 -7.27
C ASP A 146 -14.40 2.79 -6.34
N ILE A 147 -14.64 2.85 -5.03
CA ILE A 147 -13.73 2.30 -4.02
C ILE A 147 -13.44 0.81 -4.24
N MET A 148 -14.38 0.07 -4.83
CA MET A 148 -14.22 -1.35 -5.17
C MET A 148 -13.51 -1.59 -6.49
N TYR A 149 -12.99 -0.56 -7.17
CA TYR A 149 -12.15 -0.77 -8.35
C TYR A 149 -10.81 -1.39 -7.93
N PRO A 150 -10.37 -2.50 -8.55
CA PRO A 150 -9.10 -3.13 -8.21
C PRO A 150 -7.96 -2.30 -8.79
N THR A 151 -7.45 -1.35 -8.01
CA THR A 151 -6.18 -0.71 -8.33
C THR A 151 -5.06 -1.70 -8.00
N TYR A 152 -4.45 -2.30 -9.02
CA TYR A 152 -3.18 -3.02 -8.88
C TYR A 152 -2.02 -2.12 -8.37
N GLU A 153 -2.31 -0.83 -8.13
CA GLU A 153 -1.43 0.22 -7.62
C GLU A 153 -1.61 0.47 -6.11
N GLN A 154 -2.10 -0.49 -5.32
CA GLN A 154 -2.06 -0.34 -3.86
C GLN A 154 -0.62 -0.39 -3.28
N LYS A 155 0.32 -0.92 -4.06
CA LYS A 155 1.75 -0.65 -3.90
C LYS A 155 2.06 0.60 -4.71
N ASP A 156 2.38 1.73 -4.07
CA ASP A 156 3.00 2.90 -4.72
C ASP A 156 4.33 2.48 -5.34
N ASN A 157 4.26 1.79 -6.47
CA ASN A 157 5.39 1.51 -7.31
C ASN A 157 5.67 2.82 -8.03
N ILE A 158 6.82 3.43 -7.73
CA ILE A 158 7.55 4.18 -8.76
C ILE A 158 7.50 3.32 -10.02
N ASP A 159 6.71 3.75 -11.00
CA ASP A 159 6.30 2.94 -12.14
C ASP A 159 7.54 2.21 -12.71
N PRO A 160 7.59 0.86 -12.66
CA PRO A 160 8.77 0.12 -13.09
C PRO A 160 9.09 0.40 -14.57
N LEU A 161 8.10 0.82 -15.37
CA LEU A 161 8.33 1.32 -16.73
C LEU A 161 9.03 2.67 -16.75
N LEU A 162 8.68 3.62 -15.87
CA LEU A 162 9.37 4.91 -15.77
C LEU A 162 10.80 4.74 -15.27
N VAL A 163 11.03 3.91 -14.25
CA VAL A 163 12.38 3.62 -13.76
C VAL A 163 13.21 2.94 -14.85
N ASN A 164 12.71 1.90 -15.52
CA ASN A 164 13.49 1.23 -16.57
C ASN A 164 13.73 2.13 -17.80
N ARG A 165 12.79 3.02 -18.14
CA ARG A 165 12.93 4.01 -19.21
C ARG A 165 13.93 5.12 -18.86
N THR A 166 14.02 5.53 -17.60
CA THR A 166 14.90 6.64 -17.15
C THR A 166 16.29 6.19 -16.72
N ARG A 167 16.46 4.93 -16.30
CA ARG A 167 17.76 4.33 -15.94
C ARG A 167 18.89 4.57 -16.96
N PRO A 168 18.72 4.36 -18.28
CA PRO A 168 19.80 4.63 -19.23
C PRO A 168 20.19 6.12 -19.27
N LEU A 169 19.24 7.04 -19.06
CA LEU A 169 19.53 8.47 -19.01
C LEU A 169 20.32 8.86 -17.76
N ILE A 170 20.03 8.24 -16.62
CA ILE A 170 20.79 8.43 -15.37
C ILE A 170 22.23 7.94 -15.56
N TYR A 171 22.43 6.74 -16.14
CA TYR A 171 23.78 6.23 -16.41
C TYR A 171 24.55 7.14 -17.38
N LEU A 172 23.90 7.63 -18.43
CA LEU A 172 24.50 8.58 -19.35
C LEU A 172 24.94 9.86 -18.63
N PHE A 173 24.08 10.43 -17.77
CA PHE A 173 24.38 11.64 -17.01
C PHE A 173 25.59 11.45 -16.07
N VAL A 174 25.68 10.29 -15.39
CA VAL A 174 26.82 9.95 -14.53
C VAL A 174 28.10 9.83 -15.36
N ILE A 175 28.06 9.13 -16.51
CA ILE A 175 29.23 8.99 -17.39
C ILE A 175 29.71 10.35 -17.90
N VAL A 176 28.79 11.20 -18.38
CA VAL A 176 29.12 12.56 -18.86
C VAL A 176 29.73 13.39 -17.72
N SER A 177 29.17 13.32 -16.52
CA SER A 177 29.69 14.03 -15.35
C SER A 177 31.11 13.57 -14.99
N LEU A 178 31.39 12.27 -15.04
CA LEU A 178 32.73 11.72 -14.79
C LEU A 178 33.74 12.17 -15.86
N ILE A 179 33.33 12.20 -17.13
CA ILE A 179 34.17 12.70 -18.23
C ILE A 179 34.51 14.18 -18.03
N LEU A 180 33.52 15.02 -17.71
CA LEU A 180 33.72 16.44 -17.45
C LEU A 180 34.64 16.69 -16.24
N ALA A 181 34.47 15.92 -15.17
CA ALA A 181 35.35 15.98 -14.00
C ALA A 181 36.79 15.59 -14.34
N ALA A 182 36.98 14.52 -15.13
CA ALA A 182 38.29 14.08 -15.59
C ALA A 182 38.98 15.14 -16.48
N LEU A 183 38.25 15.70 -17.45
CA LEU A 183 38.77 16.78 -18.31
C LEU A 183 39.15 18.03 -17.51
N SER A 184 38.30 18.41 -16.55
CA SER A 184 38.56 19.53 -15.64
C SER A 184 39.80 19.27 -14.78
N GLY A 185 39.95 18.05 -14.25
CA GLY A 185 41.13 17.63 -13.49
C GLY A 185 42.42 17.67 -14.34
N ILE A 186 42.37 17.20 -15.59
CA ILE A 186 43.52 17.25 -16.51
C ILE A 186 43.90 18.70 -16.82
N ASN A 187 42.92 19.56 -17.12
CA ASN A 187 43.16 20.98 -17.38
C ASN A 187 43.75 21.68 -16.14
N TRP A 188 43.23 21.39 -14.95
CA TRP A 188 43.78 21.91 -13.70
C TRP A 188 45.22 21.47 -13.46
N LEU A 189 45.56 20.20 -13.70
CA LEU A 189 46.93 19.69 -13.60
C LEU A 189 47.88 20.37 -14.60
N ARG A 190 47.43 20.58 -15.85
CA ARG A 190 48.22 21.32 -16.87
C ARG A 190 48.45 22.77 -16.46
N TYR A 191 47.41 23.45 -15.98
CA TYR A 191 47.51 24.82 -15.49
C TYR A 191 48.45 24.94 -14.28
N ARG A 192 48.38 23.98 -13.35
CA ARG A 192 49.27 23.92 -12.19
C ARG A 192 50.74 23.71 -12.60
N ARG A 193 51.02 22.86 -13.59
CA ARG A 193 52.39 22.68 -14.12
C ARG A 193 52.90 23.97 -14.78
N LYS A 194 52.10 24.61 -15.64
CA LYS A 194 52.48 25.88 -16.27
C LYS A 194 52.78 26.97 -15.24
N ARG A 195 51.96 27.09 -14.18
CA ARG A 195 52.22 28.04 -13.09
C ARG A 195 53.55 27.78 -12.39
N ARG A 196 53.86 26.53 -12.03
CA ARG A 196 55.14 26.20 -11.39
C ARG A 196 56.34 26.57 -12.27
N VAL A 197 56.28 26.28 -13.57
CA VAL A 197 57.36 26.63 -14.51
C VAL A 197 57.55 28.16 -14.56
N LEU A 198 56.47 28.93 -14.58
CA LEU A 198 56.56 30.39 -14.53
C LEU A 198 57.12 30.88 -13.18
N GLU A 199 56.67 30.31 -12.05
CA GLU A 199 57.19 30.65 -10.73
C GLU A 199 58.70 30.37 -10.62
N ASP A 200 59.19 29.26 -11.19
CA ASP A 200 60.62 28.90 -11.25
C ASP A 200 61.43 29.77 -12.23
N GLU A 201 60.79 30.40 -13.22
CA GLU A 201 61.45 31.29 -14.22
C GLU A 201 61.58 32.74 -13.73
N PHE A 202 60.72 33.16 -12.79
CA PHE A 202 60.66 34.52 -12.24
C PHE A 202 61.19 34.66 -10.79
N LEU A 203 61.70 33.58 -10.19
CA LEU A 203 62.41 33.55 -8.90
C LEU A 203 63.90 33.27 -9.11
#